data_AF-A0A5E4VCM1-F1
#
_entry.id   AF-A0A5E4VCM1-F1
#
_cell.length_a   1.000
_cell.length_b   1.000
_cell.length_c   1.000
_cell.angle_alpha   90.00
_cell.angle_beta   90.00
_cell.angle_gamma   90.00
#
_symmetry.space_group_name_H-M   'P 1'
#
loop_
_entity.id
_entity.type
_entity.pdbx_description
1 polymer ?
#
loop_
_entity_poly.entity_id
_entity_poly.type
_entity_poly.pdbx_seq_one_letter_code
_entity_poly.pdbx_strand_id
1 'polypeptide(L)'
;MQKQVVKVGIAVLGTVGKKVAAAIDQGVSGVRLAGVAARDKDAATEWLGQLSSKPGILSFEEMAQECDVIVECAPSALLPDIVEPALRAGKTVVVLSCGALLARPDLVELARETGGRIHVPTGALLGLDAVAAAAEGKISSVRMITRKPVKGLVGAPFLEENRIDISAIQAPMQVFSGTAREAAVGFPANLNVAVALSLAGIGPDATQLEIWADPALTRNTHTIVVDSDSARFEMTIENIPTENPKTGRITAQSVVAALRKMGAPLQVGT
;
A
#
# COMPACT_ATOMS: atom_id res chain seq x y z
N MET A 1 25.33 2.58 -23.41
CA MET A 1 25.25 2.68 -21.94
C MET A 1 24.54 1.44 -21.41
N GLN A 2 25.17 0.67 -20.54
CA GLN A 2 24.48 -0.42 -19.83
C GLN A 2 23.42 0.21 -18.92
N LYS A 3 22.17 -0.22 -19.06
CA LYS A 3 21.07 0.28 -18.21
C LYS A 3 21.35 -0.19 -16.78
N GLN A 4 21.44 0.74 -15.83
CA GLN A 4 21.72 0.41 -14.44
C GLN A 4 20.55 -0.42 -13.87
N VAL A 5 20.86 -1.62 -13.39
CA VAL A 5 19.88 -2.52 -12.76
C VAL A 5 19.56 -2.00 -11.36
N VAL A 6 18.28 -1.79 -11.06
CA VAL A 6 17.80 -1.33 -9.76
C VAL A 6 17.92 -2.45 -8.74
N LYS A 7 18.64 -2.22 -7.64
CA LYS A 7 18.78 -3.13 -6.51
C LYS A 7 17.60 -2.95 -5.55
N VAL A 8 16.79 -3.98 -5.39
CA VAL A 8 15.62 -3.95 -4.52
C VAL A 8 15.88 -4.71 -3.21
N GLY A 9 15.61 -4.07 -2.08
CA GLY A 9 15.50 -4.69 -0.77
C GLY A 9 14.03 -4.91 -0.40
N ILE A 10 13.69 -6.02 0.26
CA ILE A 10 12.34 -6.27 0.79
C ILE A 10 12.39 -6.26 2.31
N ALA A 11 11.88 -5.18 2.91
CA ALA A 11 11.81 -5.03 4.35
C ALA A 11 10.62 -5.85 4.88
N VAL A 12 10.94 -7.00 5.49
CA VAL A 12 10.05 -8.06 6.00
C VAL A 12 9.54 -9.04 4.93
N LEU A 13 10.04 -10.28 5.01
CA LEU A 13 9.67 -11.42 4.17
C LEU A 13 8.35 -12.08 4.61
N GLY A 14 7.26 -11.28 4.64
CA GLY A 14 5.89 -11.75 4.90
C GLY A 14 5.18 -12.26 3.63
N THR A 15 3.84 -12.40 3.68
CA THR A 15 3.03 -12.87 2.54
C THR A 15 3.25 -12.04 1.27
N VAL A 16 3.18 -10.71 1.37
CA VAL A 16 3.41 -9.80 0.22
C VAL A 16 4.88 -9.84 -0.20
N GLY A 17 5.81 -9.72 0.76
CA GLY A 17 7.25 -9.76 0.50
C GLY A 17 7.69 -11.01 -0.24
N LYS A 18 7.22 -12.20 0.15
CA LYS A 18 7.50 -13.47 -0.55
C LYS A 18 6.99 -13.48 -1.99
N LYS A 19 5.80 -12.93 -2.26
CA LYS A 19 5.27 -12.83 -3.63
C LYS A 19 6.08 -11.86 -4.48
N VAL A 20 6.50 -10.72 -3.92
CA VAL A 20 7.36 -9.74 -4.62
C VAL A 20 8.74 -10.34 -4.89
N ALA A 21 9.36 -11.01 -3.90
CA ALA A 21 10.65 -11.68 -4.05
C ALA A 21 10.62 -12.74 -5.15
N ALA A 22 9.61 -13.62 -5.13
CA ALA A 22 9.43 -14.64 -6.15
C ALA A 22 9.22 -14.04 -7.55
N ALA A 23 8.46 -12.95 -7.67
CA ALA A 23 8.25 -12.28 -8.95
C ALA A 23 9.54 -11.65 -9.50
N ILE A 24 10.37 -11.04 -8.63
CA ILE A 24 11.68 -10.51 -9.03
C ILE A 24 12.61 -11.64 -9.48
N ASP A 25 12.64 -12.75 -8.75
CA ASP A 25 13.45 -13.94 -9.10
C ASP A 25 13.04 -14.57 -10.44
N GLN A 26 11.72 -14.60 -10.73
CA GLN A 26 11.17 -15.05 -12.01
C GLN A 26 11.45 -14.09 -13.18
N GLY A 27 11.88 -12.86 -12.89
CA GLY A 27 12.28 -11.87 -13.89
C GLY A 27 11.38 -10.63 -13.91
N VAL A 28 11.88 -9.56 -13.30
CA VAL A 28 11.38 -8.18 -13.49
C VAL A 28 12.45 -7.38 -14.23
N SER A 29 12.11 -6.87 -15.42
CA SER A 29 13.07 -6.15 -16.26
C SER A 29 13.69 -4.96 -15.53
N GLY A 30 15.03 -4.87 -15.55
CA GLY A 30 15.78 -3.77 -14.95
C GLY A 30 15.84 -3.79 -13.42
N VAL A 31 15.41 -4.87 -12.77
CA VAL A 31 15.36 -5.01 -11.31
C VAL A 31 16.04 -6.31 -10.88
N ARG A 32 16.74 -6.29 -9.75
CA ARG A 32 17.21 -7.50 -9.07
C ARG A 32 16.97 -7.43 -7.56
N LEU A 33 16.76 -8.58 -6.93
CA LEU A 33 16.65 -8.68 -5.49
C LEU A 33 18.05 -8.65 -4.87
N ALA A 34 18.32 -7.67 -4.01
CA ALA A 34 19.61 -7.48 -3.34
C ALA A 34 19.63 -8.08 -1.94
N GLY A 35 18.53 -7.97 -1.20
CA GLY A 35 18.41 -8.52 0.15
C GLY A 35 16.98 -8.51 0.66
N VAL A 36 16.75 -9.26 1.74
CA VAL A 36 15.46 -9.28 2.45
C VAL A 36 15.69 -9.16 3.94
N ALA A 37 14.73 -8.61 4.67
CA ALA A 37 14.75 -8.61 6.13
C ALA A 37 13.69 -9.60 6.61
N ALA A 38 13.95 -10.30 7.70
CA ALA A 38 12.99 -11.19 8.33
C ALA A 38 13.28 -11.27 9.82
N ARG A 39 12.21 -11.41 10.62
CA ARG A 39 12.33 -11.64 12.07
C ARG A 39 12.93 -13.02 12.36
N ASP A 40 12.47 -14.03 11.64
CA ASP A 40 12.95 -15.41 11.73
C ASP A 40 13.94 -15.65 10.58
N LYS A 41 15.24 -15.69 10.92
CA LYS A 41 16.31 -15.82 9.93
C LYS A 41 16.42 -17.22 9.36
N ASP A 42 16.09 -18.25 10.14
CA ASP A 42 16.20 -19.64 9.71
C ASP A 42 15.09 -19.95 8.70
N ALA A 43 13.85 -19.60 9.04
CA ALA A 43 12.72 -19.75 8.12
C ALA A 43 12.88 -18.91 6.84
N ALA A 44 13.50 -17.73 6.94
CA ALA A 44 13.82 -16.92 5.79
C ALA A 44 14.89 -17.58 4.91
N THR A 45 15.97 -18.09 5.50
CA THR A 45 17.05 -18.78 4.77
C THR A 45 16.52 -20.00 4.02
N GLU A 46 15.68 -20.81 4.66
CA GLU A 46 15.03 -21.96 4.02
C GLU A 46 14.18 -21.55 2.81
N TRP A 47 13.34 -20.53 2.97
CA TRP A 47 12.48 -20.05 1.90
C TRP A 47 13.28 -19.44 0.74
N LEU A 48 14.32 -18.66 1.05
CA LEU A 48 15.21 -18.06 0.06
C LEU A 48 16.03 -19.10 -0.71
N GLY A 49 16.29 -20.27 -0.13
CA GLY A 49 16.94 -21.39 -0.80
C GLY A 49 16.18 -21.91 -2.03
N GLN A 50 14.89 -21.58 -2.15
CA GLN A 50 14.03 -21.91 -3.28
C GLN A 50 14.20 -20.93 -4.46
N LEU A 51 14.80 -19.75 -4.23
CA LEU A 51 15.02 -18.75 -5.25
C LEU A 51 16.33 -19.00 -6.01
N SER A 52 16.36 -18.58 -7.28
CA SER A 52 17.57 -18.67 -8.12
C SER A 52 18.62 -17.64 -7.68
N SER A 53 18.21 -16.44 -7.28
CA SER A 53 19.11 -15.32 -6.95
C SER A 53 19.73 -15.40 -5.54
N LYS A 54 19.17 -16.23 -4.65
CA LYS A 54 19.63 -16.48 -3.26
C LYS A 54 20.13 -15.21 -2.53
N PRO A 55 19.29 -14.18 -2.36
CA PRO A 55 19.70 -12.93 -1.75
C PRO A 55 20.05 -13.12 -0.26
N GLY A 56 20.88 -12.23 0.28
CA GLY A 56 21.22 -12.23 1.70
C GLY A 56 20.06 -11.74 2.59
N ILE A 57 20.15 -12.07 3.88
CA ILE A 57 19.31 -11.46 4.91
C ILE A 57 20.02 -10.21 5.43
N LEU A 58 19.39 -9.05 5.28
CA LEU A 58 19.94 -7.75 5.64
C LEU A 58 19.15 -7.09 6.78
N SER A 59 19.82 -6.26 7.57
CA SER A 59 19.20 -5.26 8.45
C SER A 59 18.60 -4.10 7.62
N PHE A 60 17.81 -3.24 8.25
CA PHE A 60 17.25 -2.06 7.57
C PHE A 60 18.35 -1.05 7.20
N GLU A 61 19.38 -0.92 8.03
CA GLU A 61 20.56 -0.09 7.78
C GLU A 61 21.39 -0.65 6.62
N GLU A 62 21.64 -1.96 6.59
CA GLU A 62 22.33 -2.62 5.48
C GLU A 62 21.55 -2.43 4.17
N MET A 63 20.21 -2.54 4.20
CA MET A 63 19.38 -2.24 3.04
C MET A 63 19.54 -0.80 2.55
N ALA A 64 19.61 0.18 3.46
CA ALA A 64 19.79 1.59 3.09
C ALA A 64 21.13 1.83 2.37
N GLN A 65 22.16 1.04 2.67
CA GLN A 65 23.46 1.12 1.98
C GLN A 65 23.49 0.33 0.67
N GLU A 66 22.90 -0.86 0.66
CA GLU A 66 23.05 -1.81 -0.44
C GLU A 66 21.97 -1.73 -1.52
N CYS A 67 20.79 -1.19 -1.20
CA CYS A 67 19.64 -1.14 -2.09
C CYS A 67 19.44 0.27 -2.67
N ASP A 68 18.86 0.33 -3.87
CA ASP A 68 18.42 1.58 -4.50
C ASP A 68 16.94 1.86 -4.17
N VAL A 69 16.16 0.78 -4.04
CA VAL A 69 14.74 0.80 -3.68
C VAL A 69 14.48 -0.20 -2.55
N ILE A 70 13.79 0.22 -1.50
CA ILE A 70 13.34 -0.65 -0.40
C ILE A 70 11.82 -0.80 -0.51
N VAL A 71 11.31 -2.03 -0.53
CA VAL A 71 9.88 -2.31 -0.47
C VAL A 71 9.51 -2.67 0.97
N GLU A 72 8.73 -1.81 1.60
CA GLU A 72 8.19 -2.00 2.95
C GLU A 72 7.02 -2.99 2.90
N CYS A 73 7.20 -4.20 3.44
CA CYS A 73 6.20 -5.25 3.55
C CYS A 73 5.95 -5.63 5.02
N ALA A 74 5.98 -4.65 5.91
CA ALA A 74 6.04 -4.81 7.36
C ALA A 74 4.74 -4.31 8.03
N PRO A 75 4.52 -4.65 9.30
CA PRO A 75 3.53 -3.95 10.11
C PRO A 75 3.86 -2.46 10.22
N SER A 76 2.84 -1.60 10.21
CA SER A 76 2.98 -0.13 10.26
C SER A 76 3.88 0.40 11.38
N ALA A 77 4.00 -0.32 12.50
CA ALA A 77 4.85 0.05 13.63
C ALA A 77 6.36 0.07 13.28
N LEU A 78 6.79 -0.73 12.30
CA LEU A 78 8.19 -0.79 11.85
C LEU A 78 8.49 0.22 10.73
N LEU A 79 7.49 0.96 10.26
CA LEU A 79 7.65 1.86 9.13
C LEU A 79 8.74 2.91 9.35
N PRO A 80 8.84 3.59 10.52
CA PRO A 80 9.94 4.50 10.80
C PRO A 80 11.33 3.88 10.66
N ASP A 81 11.52 2.71 11.27
CA ASP A 81 12.82 2.02 11.31
C ASP A 81 13.28 1.58 9.92
N ILE A 82 12.33 1.38 8.99
CA ILE A 82 12.60 1.02 7.60
C ILE A 82 12.82 2.27 6.74
N VAL A 83 11.93 3.26 6.87
CA VAL A 83 11.87 4.43 5.97
C VAL A 83 12.99 5.42 6.29
N GLU A 84 13.23 5.72 7.57
CA GLU A 84 14.14 6.79 7.97
C GLU A 84 15.60 6.55 7.50
N PRO A 85 16.22 5.37 7.74
CA PRO A 85 17.57 5.11 7.23
C PRO A 85 17.67 5.18 5.71
N ALA A 86 16.66 4.68 5.00
CA ALA A 86 16.62 4.70 3.54
C ALA A 86 16.51 6.12 2.98
N LEU A 87 15.66 6.97 3.58
CA LEU A 87 15.54 8.38 3.18
C LEU A 87 16.85 9.13 3.44
N ARG A 88 17.46 8.96 4.62
CA ARG A 88 18.77 9.57 4.94
C ARG A 88 19.87 9.19 3.94
N ALA A 89 19.80 8.00 3.36
CA ALA A 89 20.70 7.54 2.31
C ALA A 89 20.29 7.96 0.89
N GLY A 90 19.29 8.83 0.73
CA GLY A 90 18.78 9.31 -0.56
C GLY A 90 18.06 8.22 -1.38
N LYS A 91 17.59 7.15 -0.75
CA LYS A 91 16.98 6.00 -1.42
C LYS A 91 15.49 6.19 -1.62
N THR A 92 14.91 5.33 -2.47
CA THR A 92 13.46 5.27 -2.66
C THR A 92 12.88 4.17 -1.78
N VAL A 93 11.77 4.44 -1.10
CA VAL A 93 11.02 3.44 -0.33
C VAL A 93 9.62 3.31 -0.89
N VAL A 94 9.25 2.09 -1.29
CA VAL A 94 7.88 1.73 -1.66
C VAL A 94 7.13 1.38 -0.38
N VAL A 95 6.13 2.19 -0.01
CA VAL A 95 5.41 2.10 1.27
C VAL A 95 4.03 1.50 1.06
N LEU A 96 3.81 0.27 1.51
CA LEU A 96 2.52 -0.41 1.46
C LEU A 96 1.62 -0.01 2.63
N SER A 97 2.22 0.24 3.79
CA SER A 97 1.57 0.65 5.03
C SER A 97 1.45 2.17 5.14
N CYS A 98 1.07 2.84 4.03
CA CYS A 98 1.10 4.31 3.90
C CYS A 98 0.22 5.05 4.90
N GLY A 99 -0.73 4.37 5.55
CA GLY A 99 -1.46 4.90 6.68
C GLY A 99 -0.61 5.48 7.80
N ALA A 100 0.54 4.87 8.07
CA ALA A 100 1.45 5.32 9.13
C ALA A 100 2.07 6.69 8.82
N LEU A 101 2.11 7.10 7.55
CA LEU A 101 2.64 8.40 7.14
C LEU A 101 1.81 9.56 7.71
N LEU A 102 0.51 9.34 7.98
CA LEU A 102 -0.34 10.37 8.60
C LEU A 102 0.11 10.77 10.01
N ALA A 103 0.73 9.84 10.74
CA ALA A 103 1.29 10.07 12.06
C ALA A 103 2.78 10.46 12.02
N ARG A 104 3.39 10.45 10.83
CA ARG A 104 4.81 10.71 10.60
C ARG A 104 5.04 11.68 9.43
N PRO A 105 4.45 12.90 9.48
CA PRO A 105 4.67 13.92 8.43
C PRO A 105 6.14 14.31 8.31
N ASP A 106 6.92 14.17 9.39
CA ASP A 106 8.36 14.39 9.42
C ASP A 106 9.14 13.52 8.41
N LEU A 107 8.64 12.33 8.05
CA LEU A 107 9.28 11.49 7.04
C LEU A 107 9.18 12.09 5.63
N VAL A 108 8.11 12.83 5.34
CA VAL A 108 7.96 13.53 4.05
C VAL A 108 8.92 14.72 3.99
N GLU A 109 9.07 15.46 5.09
CA GLU A 109 10.06 16.54 5.18
C GLU A 109 11.48 16.00 5.06
N LEU A 110 11.81 14.91 5.76
CA LEU A 110 13.10 14.25 5.67
C LEU A 110 13.41 13.82 4.23
N ALA A 111 12.43 13.31 3.49
CA ALA A 111 12.61 12.96 2.08
C ALA A 111 13.00 14.18 1.24
N ARG A 112 12.38 15.36 1.49
CA ARG A 112 12.75 16.62 0.80
C ARG A 112 14.16 17.08 1.15
N GLU A 113 14.57 16.98 2.41
CA GLU A 113 15.90 17.41 2.87
C GLU A 113 17.03 16.54 2.32
N THR A 114 16.78 15.25 2.17
CA THR A 114 17.81 14.24 1.85
C THR A 114 17.84 13.83 0.38
N GLY A 115 16.82 14.20 -0.40
CA GLY A 115 16.60 13.69 -1.76
C GLY A 115 16.09 12.25 -1.80
N GLY A 116 15.78 11.65 -0.65
CA GLY A 116 15.06 10.39 -0.56
C GLY A 116 13.65 10.50 -1.14
N ARG A 117 13.03 9.35 -1.45
CA ARG A 117 11.68 9.32 -2.04
C ARG A 117 10.79 8.31 -1.37
N ILE A 118 9.55 8.70 -1.08
CA ILE A 118 8.49 7.80 -0.66
C ILE A 118 7.59 7.55 -1.86
N HIS A 119 7.38 6.29 -2.23
CA HIS A 119 6.47 5.87 -3.29
C HIS A 119 5.35 5.03 -2.69
N VAL A 120 4.11 5.51 -2.79
CA VAL A 120 2.93 4.73 -2.39
C VAL A 120 2.38 4.05 -3.64
N PRO A 121 2.44 2.70 -3.75
CA PRO A 121 1.88 2.01 -4.90
C PRO A 121 0.35 2.02 -4.83
N THR A 122 -0.32 1.75 -5.95
CA THR A 122 -1.79 1.67 -6.02
C THR A 122 -2.39 0.67 -5.01
N GLY A 123 -1.64 -0.38 -4.68
CA GLY A 123 -2.04 -1.34 -3.65
C GLY A 123 -3.30 -2.13 -4.06
N ALA A 124 -4.28 -2.19 -3.16
CA ALA A 124 -5.56 -2.88 -3.38
C ALA A 124 -6.65 -1.99 -4.02
N LEU A 125 -6.25 -0.85 -4.58
CA LEU A 125 -7.14 0.12 -5.20
C LEU A 125 -6.94 0.16 -6.73
N LEU A 126 -7.62 1.08 -7.41
CA LEU A 126 -7.41 1.40 -8.82
C LEU A 126 -7.41 2.92 -9.02
N GLY A 127 -6.86 3.37 -10.15
CA GLY A 127 -7.08 4.73 -10.65
C GLY A 127 -6.39 5.85 -9.88
N LEU A 128 -5.38 5.55 -9.05
CA LEU A 128 -4.61 6.60 -8.37
C LEU A 128 -3.87 7.52 -9.36
N ASP A 129 -3.58 7.03 -10.56
CA ASP A 129 -3.06 7.83 -11.67
C ASP A 129 -4.09 8.87 -12.16
N ALA A 130 -5.35 8.47 -12.36
CA ALA A 130 -6.42 9.38 -12.73
C ALA A 130 -6.70 10.42 -11.61
N VAL A 131 -6.66 10.00 -10.35
CA VAL A 131 -6.81 10.90 -9.20
C VAL A 131 -5.65 11.90 -9.12
N ALA A 132 -4.40 11.43 -9.27
CA ALA A 132 -3.23 12.29 -9.29
C ALA A 132 -3.27 13.30 -10.45
N ALA A 133 -3.68 12.87 -11.64
CA ALA A 133 -3.86 13.76 -12.78
C ALA A 133 -4.94 14.82 -12.53
N ALA A 134 -6.05 14.47 -11.89
CA ALA A 134 -7.08 15.42 -11.51
C ALA A 134 -6.61 16.41 -10.42
N ALA A 135 -5.67 15.99 -9.56
CA ALA A 135 -5.12 16.82 -8.49
C ALA A 135 -4.17 17.93 -8.97
N GLU A 136 -3.71 17.88 -10.23
CA GLU A 136 -3.02 19.00 -10.88
C GLU A 136 -3.95 20.20 -11.15
N GLY A 137 -5.26 19.96 -11.17
CA GLY A 137 -6.31 20.98 -11.24
C GLY A 137 -7.02 21.17 -9.90
N LYS A 138 -8.31 21.50 -9.96
CA LYS A 138 -9.16 21.60 -8.77
C LYS A 138 -10.12 20.41 -8.70
N ILE A 139 -9.92 19.57 -7.70
CA ILE A 139 -10.89 18.55 -7.31
C ILE A 139 -11.93 19.17 -6.36
N SER A 140 -13.20 19.06 -6.72
CA SER A 140 -14.34 19.52 -5.93
C SER A 140 -14.72 18.52 -4.83
N SER A 141 -14.64 17.22 -5.11
CA SER A 141 -14.89 16.18 -4.11
C SER A 141 -14.22 14.85 -4.46
N VAL A 142 -13.81 14.12 -3.42
CA VAL A 142 -13.42 12.70 -3.49
C VAL A 142 -14.22 11.95 -2.45
N ARG A 143 -14.93 10.90 -2.88
CA ARG A 143 -15.65 9.99 -2.01
C ARG A 143 -15.27 8.55 -2.30
N MET A 144 -14.96 7.81 -1.25
CA MET A 144 -14.68 6.38 -1.31
C MET A 144 -15.74 5.60 -0.53
N ILE A 145 -16.32 4.60 -1.17
CA ILE A 145 -17.32 3.71 -0.56
C ILE A 145 -16.68 2.34 -0.48
N THR A 146 -16.47 1.84 0.73
CA THR A 146 -15.96 0.49 0.98
C THR A 146 -17.08 -0.39 1.50
N ARG A 147 -17.39 -1.47 0.79
CA ARG A 147 -18.32 -2.50 1.29
C ARG A 147 -17.54 -3.78 1.58
N LYS A 148 -17.83 -4.39 2.73
CA LYS A 148 -17.14 -5.60 3.18
C LYS A 148 -18.16 -6.65 3.60
N PRO A 149 -17.82 -7.95 3.42
CA PRO A 149 -18.54 -9.01 4.12
C PRO A 149 -18.54 -8.71 5.62
N VAL A 150 -19.64 -9.03 6.32
CA VAL A 150 -19.79 -8.83 7.78
C VAL A 150 -18.56 -9.33 8.54
N LYS A 151 -18.08 -10.54 8.21
CA LYS A 151 -16.89 -11.17 8.82
C LYS A 151 -15.61 -10.33 8.68
N GLY A 152 -15.51 -9.49 7.66
CA GLY A 152 -14.35 -8.63 7.39
C GLY A 152 -14.31 -7.34 8.24
N LEU A 153 -15.35 -7.07 9.02
CA LEU A 153 -15.46 -5.91 9.91
C LEU A 153 -15.49 -6.29 11.40
N VAL A 154 -15.70 -7.56 11.75
CA VAL A 154 -15.66 -8.05 13.13
C VAL A 154 -14.32 -7.68 13.80
N GLY A 155 -14.40 -7.10 15.00
CA GLY A 155 -13.24 -6.66 15.79
C GLY A 155 -12.62 -5.33 15.34
N ALA A 156 -13.34 -4.52 14.55
CA ALA A 156 -12.90 -3.16 14.25
C ALA A 156 -13.11 -2.24 15.48
N PRO A 157 -12.09 -1.45 15.92
CA PRO A 157 -12.20 -0.58 17.09
C PRO A 157 -13.44 0.32 17.09
N PHE A 158 -13.77 0.91 15.93
CA PHE A 158 -14.93 1.80 15.81
C PHE A 158 -16.26 1.10 16.16
N LEU A 159 -16.42 -0.18 15.79
CA LEU A 159 -17.66 -0.91 16.08
C LEU A 159 -17.80 -1.20 17.58
N GLU A 160 -16.69 -1.54 18.23
CA GLU A 160 -16.65 -1.83 19.67
C GLU A 160 -16.92 -0.55 20.49
N GLU A 161 -16.21 0.52 20.17
CA GLU A 161 -16.35 1.82 20.83
C GLU A 161 -17.77 2.41 20.69
N ASN A 162 -18.39 2.25 19.52
CA ASN A 162 -19.73 2.77 19.24
C ASN A 162 -20.85 1.75 19.46
N ARG A 163 -20.54 0.54 19.95
CA ARG A 163 -21.51 -0.55 20.22
C ARG A 163 -22.38 -0.90 19.00
N ILE A 164 -21.78 -0.93 17.81
CA ILE A 164 -22.46 -1.25 16.55
C ILE A 164 -22.43 -2.77 16.34
N ASP A 165 -23.58 -3.43 16.43
CA ASP A 165 -23.72 -4.86 16.10
C ASP A 165 -24.05 -5.06 14.62
N ILE A 166 -23.16 -5.77 13.93
CA ILE A 166 -23.30 -6.14 12.51
C ILE A 166 -23.57 -7.62 12.29
N SER A 167 -23.69 -8.43 13.36
CA SER A 167 -23.73 -9.89 13.26
C SER A 167 -25.01 -10.45 12.63
N ALA A 168 -26.13 -9.73 12.78
CA ALA A 168 -27.46 -10.16 12.35
C ALA A 168 -28.10 -9.27 11.27
N ILE A 169 -27.30 -8.40 10.61
CA ILE A 169 -27.83 -7.51 9.57
C ILE A 169 -28.33 -8.32 8.37
N GLN A 170 -29.49 -7.94 7.83
CA GLN A 170 -30.13 -8.60 6.67
C GLN A 170 -30.00 -7.76 5.38
N ALA A 171 -29.53 -6.53 5.50
CA ALA A 171 -29.31 -5.60 4.40
C ALA A 171 -28.00 -4.83 4.64
N PRO A 172 -27.42 -4.21 3.60
CA PRO A 172 -26.22 -3.38 3.76
C PRO A 172 -26.43 -2.29 4.81
N MET A 173 -25.51 -2.19 5.76
CA MET A 173 -25.53 -1.22 6.85
C MET A 173 -24.29 -0.33 6.77
N GLN A 174 -24.48 0.99 6.69
CA GLN A 174 -23.37 1.93 6.83
C GLN A 174 -22.93 1.93 8.29
N VAL A 175 -21.68 1.54 8.53
CA VAL A 175 -21.10 1.51 9.88
C VAL A 175 -20.25 2.73 10.18
N PHE A 176 -19.83 3.46 9.15
CA PHE A 176 -19.02 4.67 9.28
C PHE A 176 -19.23 5.61 8.10
N SER A 177 -19.23 6.91 8.39
CA SER A 177 -19.12 7.99 7.42
C SER A 177 -18.32 9.13 8.04
N GLY A 178 -17.30 9.59 7.34
CA GLY A 178 -16.38 10.63 7.81
C GLY A 178 -15.19 10.77 6.88
N THR A 179 -14.16 11.47 7.34
CA THR A 179 -12.92 11.69 6.59
C THR A 179 -12.03 10.43 6.58
N ALA A 180 -11.10 10.36 5.63
CA ALA A 180 -10.09 9.31 5.62
C ALA A 180 -9.21 9.32 6.89
N ARG A 181 -8.97 10.49 7.50
CA ARG A 181 -8.26 10.61 8.79
C ARG A 181 -9.04 10.01 9.96
N GLU A 182 -10.35 10.23 10.04
CA GLU A 182 -11.17 9.64 11.10
C GLU A 182 -11.28 8.12 10.94
N ALA A 183 -11.46 7.66 9.70
CA ALA A 183 -11.52 6.24 9.38
C ALA A 183 -10.22 5.50 9.72
N ALA A 184 -9.08 6.18 9.60
CA ALA A 184 -7.76 5.66 9.91
C ALA A 184 -7.66 5.11 11.35
N VAL A 185 -8.29 5.82 12.29
CA VAL A 185 -8.31 5.49 13.72
C VAL A 185 -9.26 4.33 13.97
N GLY A 186 -10.49 4.44 13.46
CA GLY A 186 -11.56 3.48 13.73
C GLY A 186 -11.45 2.16 12.97
N PHE A 187 -10.81 2.15 11.80
CA PHE A 187 -10.70 0.99 10.91
C PHE A 187 -9.28 0.79 10.38
N PRO A 188 -8.32 0.35 11.22
CA PRO A 188 -6.92 0.17 10.80
C PRO A 188 -6.75 -0.77 9.59
N ALA A 189 -7.65 -1.74 9.40
CA ALA A 189 -7.63 -2.64 8.26
C ALA A 189 -8.01 -1.98 6.91
N ASN A 190 -8.70 -0.84 6.93
CA ASN A 190 -9.10 -0.08 5.73
C ASN A 190 -8.23 1.16 5.50
N LEU A 191 -7.28 1.40 6.41
CA LEU A 191 -6.44 2.59 6.47
C LEU A 191 -5.67 2.84 5.17
N ASN A 192 -4.90 1.87 4.69
CA ASN A 192 -3.93 2.10 3.62
C ASN A 192 -4.59 2.48 2.28
N VAL A 193 -5.75 1.92 1.95
CA VAL A 193 -6.42 2.23 0.69
C VAL A 193 -7.05 3.63 0.70
N ALA A 194 -7.63 4.05 1.82
CA ALA A 194 -8.18 5.40 1.98
C ALA A 194 -7.07 6.46 2.02
N VAL A 195 -5.96 6.15 2.71
CA VAL A 195 -4.81 7.06 2.78
C VAL A 195 -4.08 7.16 1.45
N ALA A 196 -3.90 6.07 0.71
CA ALA A 196 -3.31 6.12 -0.64
C ALA A 196 -4.14 7.00 -1.58
N LEU A 197 -5.47 6.86 -1.57
CA LEU A 197 -6.39 7.73 -2.33
C LEU A 197 -6.24 9.20 -1.91
N SER A 198 -6.22 9.44 -0.60
CA SER A 198 -6.11 10.78 -0.04
C SER A 198 -4.80 11.46 -0.42
N LEU A 199 -3.68 10.73 -0.37
CA LEU A 199 -2.35 11.23 -0.75
C LEU A 199 -2.23 11.48 -2.25
N ALA A 200 -2.95 10.73 -3.09
CA ALA A 200 -2.99 10.97 -4.54
C ALA A 200 -3.93 12.12 -4.91
N GLY A 201 -4.88 12.49 -4.04
CA GLY A 201 -5.92 13.48 -4.31
C GLY A 201 -5.87 14.68 -3.37
N ILE A 202 -7.00 14.96 -2.71
CA ILE A 202 -7.23 16.20 -1.95
C ILE A 202 -6.83 16.15 -0.48
N GLY A 203 -6.02 15.17 -0.09
CA GLY A 203 -5.59 14.98 1.29
C GLY A 203 -6.62 14.25 2.17
N PRO A 204 -6.19 13.79 3.34
CA PRO A 204 -6.95 12.87 4.20
C PRO A 204 -8.13 13.53 4.93
N ASP A 205 -8.10 14.85 5.08
CA ASP A 205 -9.13 15.62 5.77
C ASP A 205 -10.28 16.03 4.83
N ALA A 206 -10.05 16.06 3.51
CA ALA A 206 -11.08 16.40 2.52
C ALA A 206 -11.62 15.15 1.77
N THR A 207 -10.92 14.02 1.82
CA THR A 207 -11.38 12.76 1.23
C THR A 207 -12.43 12.11 2.13
N GLN A 208 -13.65 11.94 1.61
CA GLN A 208 -14.77 11.32 2.34
C GLN A 208 -14.75 9.80 2.19
N LEU A 209 -15.00 9.08 3.27
CA LEU A 209 -15.06 7.63 3.32
C LEU A 209 -16.40 7.17 3.92
N GLU A 210 -17.02 6.21 3.25
CA GLU A 210 -18.10 5.41 3.80
C GLU A 210 -17.64 3.96 3.94
N ILE A 211 -17.95 3.33 5.07
CA ILE A 211 -17.72 1.90 5.28
C ILE A 211 -19.06 1.23 5.55
N TRP A 212 -19.32 0.16 4.81
CA TRP A 212 -20.56 -0.59 4.85
C TRP A 212 -20.27 -2.06 5.17
N ALA A 213 -21.05 -2.61 6.10
CA ALA A 213 -21.17 -4.04 6.30
C ALA A 213 -22.27 -4.57 5.37
N ASP A 214 -21.96 -5.56 4.55
CA ASP A 214 -22.87 -6.11 3.56
C ASP A 214 -22.94 -7.64 3.68
N PRO A 215 -24.10 -8.21 4.05
CA PRO A 215 -24.25 -9.66 4.21
C PRO A 215 -24.26 -10.42 2.87
N ALA A 216 -24.50 -9.74 1.74
CA ALA A 216 -24.51 -10.36 0.42
C ALA A 216 -23.10 -10.48 -0.20
N LEU A 217 -22.12 -9.75 0.33
CA LEU A 217 -20.76 -9.76 -0.21
C LEU A 217 -19.93 -10.92 0.32
N THR A 218 -19.14 -11.50 -0.58
CA THR A 218 -18.08 -12.48 -0.25
C THR A 218 -16.69 -11.87 -0.34
N ARG A 219 -16.56 -10.67 -0.94
CA ARG A 219 -15.30 -9.96 -1.15
C ARG A 219 -15.44 -8.48 -0.83
N ASN A 220 -14.32 -7.83 -0.55
CA ASN A 220 -14.28 -6.39 -0.34
C ASN A 220 -14.44 -5.68 -1.69
N THR A 221 -15.30 -4.67 -1.72
CA THR A 221 -15.44 -3.76 -2.86
C THR A 221 -15.09 -2.34 -2.44
N HIS A 222 -14.45 -1.62 -3.34
CA HIS A 222 -14.16 -0.20 -3.18
C HIS A 222 -14.67 0.54 -4.41
N THR A 223 -15.46 1.58 -4.19
CA THR A 223 -15.90 2.51 -5.24
C THR A 223 -15.34 3.89 -4.92
N ILE A 224 -14.73 4.54 -5.91
CA ILE A 224 -14.18 5.88 -5.81
C ILE A 224 -14.95 6.77 -6.76
N VAL A 225 -15.46 7.88 -6.25
CA VAL A 225 -16.12 8.92 -7.04
C VAL A 225 -15.30 10.19 -6.89
N VAL A 226 -14.87 10.74 -8.02
CA VAL A 226 -14.15 12.01 -8.08
C VAL A 226 -14.92 12.98 -8.96
N ASP A 227 -15.07 14.20 -8.46
CA ASP A 227 -15.60 15.34 -9.20
C ASP A 227 -14.55 16.44 -9.19
N SER A 228 -14.11 16.87 -10.38
CA SER A 228 -13.07 17.88 -10.57
C SER A 228 -13.39 18.78 -11.77
N ASP A 229 -12.63 19.86 -11.92
CA ASP A 229 -12.71 20.78 -13.06
C ASP A 229 -12.26 20.17 -14.40
N SER A 230 -11.50 19.07 -14.36
CA SER A 230 -10.95 18.39 -15.54
C SER A 230 -11.75 17.13 -15.92
N ALA A 231 -12.28 16.41 -14.93
CA ALA A 231 -13.05 15.20 -15.16
C ALA A 231 -13.95 14.84 -13.97
N ARG A 232 -15.06 14.16 -14.26
CA ARG A 232 -15.84 13.41 -13.29
C ARG A 232 -15.76 11.93 -13.62
N PHE A 233 -15.36 11.11 -12.67
CA PHE A 233 -15.20 9.68 -12.88
C PHE A 233 -15.59 8.85 -11.65
N GLU A 234 -16.02 7.63 -11.92
CA GLU A 234 -16.36 6.62 -10.93
C GLU A 234 -15.64 5.32 -11.29
N MET A 235 -15.05 4.69 -10.28
CA MET A 235 -14.19 3.52 -10.43
C MET A 235 -14.49 2.50 -9.34
N THR A 236 -14.72 1.25 -9.70
CA THR A 236 -15.01 0.16 -8.75
C THR A 236 -14.05 -1.00 -8.92
N ILE A 237 -13.54 -1.52 -7.80
CA ILE A 237 -12.74 -2.76 -7.74
C ILE A 237 -13.37 -3.73 -6.75
N GLU A 238 -13.33 -5.01 -7.12
CA GLU A 238 -13.62 -6.14 -6.25
C GLU A 238 -12.33 -6.96 -6.06
N ASN A 239 -11.82 -6.99 -4.82
CA ASN A 239 -10.52 -7.61 -4.55
C ASN A 239 -10.61 -9.12 -4.36
N ILE A 240 -9.77 -9.87 -5.06
CA ILE A 240 -9.56 -11.30 -4.81
C ILE A 240 -8.61 -11.46 -3.61
N PRO A 241 -9.02 -12.13 -2.51
CA PRO A 241 -8.17 -12.27 -1.33
C PRO A 241 -6.97 -13.20 -1.55
N THR A 242 -5.93 -12.97 -0.76
CA THR A 242 -4.83 -13.92 -0.53
C THR A 242 -5.24 -14.94 0.55
N GLU A 243 -4.29 -15.76 1.01
CA GLU A 243 -4.44 -16.61 2.19
C GLU A 243 -4.78 -15.78 3.45
N ASN A 244 -4.42 -14.50 3.46
CA ASN A 244 -4.97 -13.50 4.37
C ASN A 244 -6.19 -12.82 3.71
N PRO A 245 -7.43 -13.07 4.21
CA PRO A 245 -8.65 -12.50 3.62
C PRO A 245 -8.69 -10.97 3.61
N LYS A 246 -7.87 -10.31 4.45
CA LYS A 246 -7.80 -8.85 4.54
C LYS A 246 -6.93 -8.23 3.44
N THR A 247 -6.13 -9.02 2.72
CA THR A 247 -5.18 -8.53 1.72
C THR A 247 -5.55 -9.03 0.33
N GLY A 248 -5.74 -8.09 -0.61
CA GLY A 248 -5.98 -8.40 -2.02
C GLY A 248 -4.71 -8.94 -2.71
N ARG A 249 -4.87 -9.93 -3.59
CA ARG A 249 -3.77 -10.47 -4.41
C ARG A 249 -3.10 -9.38 -5.25
N ILE A 250 -3.87 -8.38 -5.67
CA ILE A 250 -3.41 -7.27 -6.50
C ILE A 250 -2.40 -6.36 -5.77
N THR A 251 -2.36 -6.36 -4.43
CA THR A 251 -1.39 -5.56 -3.66
C THR A 251 0.06 -5.89 -4.05
N ALA A 252 0.44 -7.16 -4.04
CA ALA A 252 1.79 -7.58 -4.44
C ALA A 252 2.04 -7.30 -5.94
N GLN A 253 1.01 -7.49 -6.77
CA GLN A 253 1.11 -7.23 -8.22
C GLN A 253 1.33 -5.74 -8.52
N SER A 254 0.71 -4.84 -7.74
CA SER A 254 0.91 -3.40 -7.86
C SER A 254 2.35 -2.98 -7.58
N VAL A 255 2.99 -3.60 -6.58
CA VAL A 255 4.42 -3.38 -6.28
C VAL A 255 5.29 -3.88 -7.44
N VAL A 256 5.04 -5.09 -7.92
CA VAL A 256 5.80 -5.64 -9.07
C VAL A 256 5.63 -4.76 -10.31
N ALA A 257 4.44 -4.22 -10.55
CA ALA A 257 4.18 -3.28 -11.64
C ALA A 257 4.96 -1.97 -11.46
N ALA A 258 4.97 -1.40 -10.24
CA ALA A 258 5.74 -0.20 -9.91
C ALA A 258 7.26 -0.42 -10.11
N LEU A 259 7.80 -1.52 -9.61
CA LEU A 259 9.21 -1.88 -9.78
C LEU A 259 9.56 -2.06 -11.26
N ARG A 260 8.69 -2.71 -12.04
CA ARG A 260 8.88 -2.86 -13.49
C ARG A 260 8.95 -1.51 -14.20
N LYS A 261 8.10 -0.55 -13.83
CA LYS A 261 8.11 0.81 -14.42
C LYS A 261 9.45 1.51 -14.22
N MET A 262 10.09 1.36 -13.05
CA MET A 262 11.36 2.05 -12.73
C MET A 262 12.51 1.69 -13.69
N GLY A 263 12.53 0.45 -14.20
CA GLY A 263 13.55 -0.03 -15.15
C GLY A 263 13.11 -0.04 -16.61
N ALA A 264 11.83 0.20 -16.91
CA ALA A 264 11.26 -0.01 -18.25
C ALA A 264 11.56 1.14 -19.23
N PRO A 265 11.76 0.86 -20.53
CA PRO A 265 11.85 1.88 -21.57
C PRO A 265 10.48 2.45 -21.98
N LEU A 266 9.41 1.70 -21.75
CA LEU A 266 8.02 2.11 -21.96
C LEU A 266 7.32 2.14 -20.61
N GLN A 267 6.66 3.24 -20.31
CA GLN A 267 5.84 3.42 -19.11
C GLN A 267 4.41 3.76 -19.54
N VAL A 268 3.43 3.20 -18.82
CA VAL A 268 2.00 3.39 -19.07
C VAL A 268 1.35 3.92 -17.80
N GLY A 269 0.55 4.98 -17.94
CA GLY A 269 0.03 5.76 -16.81
C GLY A 269 1.11 6.63 -16.18
N THR A 270 0.73 7.41 -15.16
CA THR A 270 1.65 8.20 -14.34
C THR A 270 2.35 7.36 -13.27
#